data_AF-A0A6P8NQ22-F1
#
_entry.id   AF-A0A6P8NQ22-F1
#
_cell.length_a   1.000
_cell.length_b   1.000
_cell.length_c   1.000
_cell.angle_alpha   90.00
_cell.angle_beta   90.00
_cell.angle_gamma   90.00
#
_symmetry.space_group_name_H-M   'P 1'
#
loop_
_entity.id
_entity.type
_entity.pdbx_description
1 polymer ?
#
loop_
_entity_poly.entity_id
_entity_poly.type
_entity_poly.pdbx_seq_one_letter_code
_entity_poly.pdbx_strand_id
1 'polypeptide(L)'
;MTVWKKLFGKYLLVTNTVSCGLMMAAGDVLQQRNEYLRKHKCLPTRTYVMAASPHAEQKFYNSKDSDKYMHDYVRTKNMAIVGLLQGPFHHWFYMILDRVVPGKTVLSVIKKTCLDQSIASPTCLGIFFIGLGLLEHRTMEEIREEMKLKLYDTWKDAQYE
;
A
#
# COMPACT_ATOMS: atom_id res chain seq x y z
N MET A 1 1.95 24.70 -22.70
CA MET A 1 1.14 24.93 -21.47
C MET A 1 -0.30 24.40 -21.53
N THR A 2 -0.82 23.95 -22.69
CA THR A 2 -2.24 23.61 -22.87
C THR A 2 -2.63 22.22 -22.34
N VAL A 3 -1.72 21.24 -22.44
CA VAL A 3 -1.96 19.86 -21.96
C VAL A 3 -2.01 19.80 -20.43
N TRP A 4 -1.09 20.50 -19.75
CA TRP A 4 -1.05 20.58 -18.29
C TRP A 4 -2.33 21.19 -17.71
N LYS A 5 -2.85 22.28 -18.32
CA LYS A 5 -4.14 22.86 -17.93
C LYS A 5 -5.34 21.94 -18.21
N LYS A 6 -5.30 21.10 -19.25
CA LYS A 6 -6.34 20.09 -19.49
C LYS A 6 -6.31 18.98 -18.44
N LEU A 7 -5.12 18.49 -18.09
CA LEU A 7 -4.90 17.44 -17.09
C LEU A 7 -5.31 17.90 -15.68
N PHE A 8 -4.86 19.08 -15.24
CA PHE A 8 -5.16 19.62 -13.90
C PHE A 8 -6.48 20.42 -13.81
N GLY A 9 -7.22 20.54 -14.92
CA GLY A 9 -8.50 21.26 -14.96
C GLY A 9 -9.66 20.34 -15.26
N LYS A 10 -9.85 20.00 -16.53
CA LYS A 10 -11.04 19.26 -17.00
C LYS A 10 -10.98 17.76 -16.68
N TYR A 11 -9.79 17.19 -16.60
CA TYR A 11 -9.58 15.77 -16.33
C TYR A 11 -9.00 15.49 -14.94
N LEU A 12 -9.05 16.46 -14.03
CA LEU A 12 -8.41 16.38 -12.72
C LEU A 12 -8.81 15.13 -11.93
N LEU A 13 -10.09 14.76 -11.98
CA LEU A 13 -10.59 13.52 -11.35
C LEU A 13 -9.99 12.27 -12.02
N VAL A 14 -10.01 12.21 -13.35
CA VAL A 14 -9.49 11.07 -14.11
C VAL A 14 -7.99 10.91 -13.88
N THR A 15 -7.23 12.00 -13.94
CA THR A 15 -5.78 11.95 -13.74
C THR A 15 -5.42 11.58 -12.32
N ASN A 16 -6.13 12.11 -11.30
CA ASN A 16 -5.90 11.79 -9.89
C ASN A 16 -6.19 10.30 -9.59
N THR A 17 -7.28 9.79 -10.16
CA THR A 17 -7.67 8.40 -10.00
C THR A 17 -6.68 7.45 -10.67
N VAL A 18 -6.35 7.71 -11.95
CA VAL A 18 -5.40 6.88 -12.69
C VAL A 18 -4.00 6.94 -12.07
N SER A 19 -3.55 8.12 -11.62
CA SER A 19 -2.26 8.24 -10.93
C SER A 19 -2.23 7.47 -9.61
N CYS A 20 -3.34 7.46 -8.85
CA CYS A 20 -3.44 6.73 -7.59
C CYS A 20 -3.33 5.20 -7.81
N GLY A 21 -4.11 4.66 -8.75
CA GLY A 21 -4.04 3.24 -9.12
C GLY A 21 -2.66 2.81 -9.62
N LEU A 22 -2.04 3.63 -10.48
CA LEU A 22 -0.71 3.33 -11.02
C LEU A 22 0.39 3.41 -9.95
N MET A 23 0.31 4.37 -9.05
CA MET A 23 1.27 4.53 -7.95
C MET A 23 1.15 3.39 -6.93
N MET A 24 -0.06 2.93 -6.60
CA MET A 24 -0.24 1.75 -5.74
C MET A 24 0.29 0.47 -6.41
N ALA A 25 0.03 0.27 -7.69
CA ALA A 25 0.60 -0.86 -8.44
C ALA A 25 2.13 -0.82 -8.43
N ALA A 26 2.73 0.34 -8.70
CA ALA A 26 4.17 0.51 -8.64
C ALA A 26 4.74 0.28 -7.23
N GLY A 27 4.05 0.77 -6.19
CA GLY A 27 4.40 0.52 -4.79
C GLY A 27 4.40 -0.96 -4.45
N ASP A 28 3.39 -1.71 -4.90
CA ASP A 28 3.31 -3.15 -4.69
C ASP A 28 4.43 -3.90 -5.45
N VAL A 29 4.75 -3.50 -6.69
CA VAL A 29 5.91 -4.04 -7.43
C VAL A 29 7.22 -3.82 -6.67
N LEU A 30 7.43 -2.61 -6.14
CA LEU A 30 8.61 -2.29 -5.33
C LEU A 30 8.63 -3.10 -4.03
N GLN A 31 7.48 -3.27 -3.38
CA GLN A 31 7.36 -4.03 -2.16
C GLN A 31 7.65 -5.52 -2.38
N GLN A 32 7.04 -6.13 -3.40
CA GLN A 32 7.33 -7.51 -3.78
C GLN A 32 8.81 -7.70 -4.15
N ARG A 33 9.42 -6.72 -4.84
CA ARG A 33 10.86 -6.74 -5.16
C ARG A 33 11.72 -6.66 -3.89
N ASN A 34 11.37 -5.80 -2.95
CA ASN A 34 12.10 -5.68 -1.68
C ASN A 34 11.96 -6.96 -0.84
N GLU A 35 10.77 -7.56 -0.77
CA GLU A 35 10.53 -8.84 -0.10
C GLU A 35 11.40 -9.96 -0.70
N TYR A 36 11.48 -10.04 -2.03
CA TYR A 36 12.37 -10.98 -2.72
C TYR A 36 13.85 -10.73 -2.38
N LEU A 37 14.30 -9.47 -2.46
CA LEU A 37 15.67 -9.10 -2.12
C LEU A 37 16.00 -9.42 -0.65
N ARG A 38 15.06 -9.24 0.28
CA ARG A 38 15.25 -9.54 1.71
C ARG A 38 15.39 -11.04 1.96
N LYS A 39 14.58 -11.87 1.27
CA LYS A 39 14.70 -13.34 1.33
C LYS A 39 16.05 -13.83 0.81
N HIS A 40 16.56 -13.25 -0.29
CA HIS A 40 17.88 -13.60 -0.83
C HIS A 40 19.07 -13.02 -0.04
N LYS A 41 18.91 -11.86 0.61
CA LYS A 41 19.96 -11.29 1.49
C LYS A 41 20.10 -11.98 2.85
N CYS A 42 19.09 -12.70 3.33
CA CYS A 42 19.21 -13.58 4.51
C CYS A 42 19.78 -14.97 4.18
N LEU A 43 19.98 -15.30 2.90
CA LEU A 43 20.63 -16.52 2.43
C LEU A 43 22.06 -16.34 1.84
N PRO A 44 23.02 -15.69 2.54
CA PRO A 44 24.43 -15.82 2.20
C PRO A 44 25.21 -16.46 3.34
N THR A 45 24.80 -17.64 3.82
CA THR A 45 25.66 -18.51 4.65
C THR A 45 25.17 -19.95 4.52
N ARG A 46 25.18 -20.52 3.31
CA ARG A 46 25.36 -21.97 3.20
C ARG A 46 26.86 -22.23 3.36
N THR A 47 27.37 -22.03 4.57
CA THR A 47 28.71 -22.44 4.96
C THR A 47 28.74 -23.96 4.95
N TYR A 48 29.20 -24.53 3.84
CA TYR A 48 29.80 -25.86 3.80
C TYR A 48 31.12 -25.79 4.59
N VAL A 49 31.04 -25.85 5.91
CA VAL A 49 32.17 -26.30 6.75
C VAL A 49 31.74 -27.70 7.18
N MET A 50 32.09 -28.73 6.41
CA MET A 50 33.35 -29.47 6.54
C MET A 50 33.64 -29.89 8.00
N ALA A 51 32.69 -30.54 8.67
CA ALA A 51 32.99 -31.31 9.88
C ALA A 51 32.16 -32.60 9.92
N ALA A 52 32.82 -33.69 9.49
CA ALA A 52 32.59 -35.08 9.83
C ALA A 52 31.16 -35.66 9.74
N SER A 53 30.82 -36.25 8.58
CA SER A 53 30.04 -37.49 8.56
C SER A 53 30.26 -38.26 7.25
N PRO A 54 30.79 -39.50 7.28
CA PRO A 54 30.99 -40.33 6.11
C PRO A 54 29.73 -41.18 5.88
N HIS A 55 28.74 -40.64 5.18
CA HIS A 55 27.83 -41.46 4.38
C HIS A 55 27.29 -40.61 3.24
N ALA A 56 27.92 -40.79 2.09
CA ALA A 56 27.45 -40.25 0.84
C ALA A 56 26.17 -40.98 0.43
N GLU A 57 25.05 -40.25 0.47
CA GLU A 57 24.10 -40.33 -0.63
C GLU A 57 23.98 -38.96 -1.27
N GLN A 58 24.33 -38.94 -2.55
CA GLN A 58 24.21 -37.84 -3.49
C GLN A 58 22.76 -37.33 -3.55
N LYS A 59 22.45 -36.28 -2.78
CA LYS A 59 21.52 -35.23 -3.25
C LYS A 59 22.32 -33.96 -3.45
N PHE A 60 23.24 -34.01 -4.41
CA PHE A 60 23.88 -32.83 -4.96
C PHE A 60 22.83 -32.04 -5.75
N TYR A 61 22.04 -31.27 -4.99
CA TYR A 61 21.49 -29.97 -5.33
C TYR A 61 21.15 -29.80 -6.81
N ASN A 62 20.02 -30.37 -7.24
CA ASN A 62 19.36 -29.96 -8.47
C ASN A 62 18.66 -28.59 -8.25
N SER A 63 19.33 -27.63 -7.61
CA SER A 63 18.87 -26.24 -7.49
C SER A 63 19.34 -25.40 -8.66
N LYS A 64 19.20 -26.00 -9.84
CA LYS A 64 18.88 -25.26 -11.05
C LYS A 64 17.35 -25.19 -11.21
N ASP A 65 16.59 -25.41 -10.14
CA ASP A 65 15.24 -24.88 -10.06
C ASP A 65 15.38 -23.38 -9.83
N SER A 66 14.91 -22.63 -10.82
CA SER A 66 15.05 -21.20 -10.82
C SER A 66 14.27 -20.66 -9.63
N ASP A 67 14.92 -19.99 -8.68
CA ASP A 67 14.31 -18.90 -7.90
C ASP A 67 13.98 -17.77 -8.88
N LYS A 68 13.15 -18.07 -9.87
CA LYS A 68 12.64 -17.14 -10.87
C LYS A 68 11.68 -16.30 -10.07
N TYR A 69 12.04 -15.04 -9.87
CA TYR A 69 11.14 -14.05 -9.30
C TYR A 69 9.80 -14.11 -10.07
N MET A 70 8.80 -14.74 -9.47
CA MET A 70 7.46 -14.83 -10.02
C MET A 70 6.67 -13.69 -9.38
N HIS A 71 6.52 -12.62 -10.15
CA HIS A 71 5.78 -11.45 -9.71
C HIS A 71 4.29 -11.80 -9.56
N ASP A 72 3.71 -11.48 -8.42
CA ASP A 72 2.28 -11.73 -8.17
C ASP A 72 1.45 -10.62 -8.79
N TYR A 73 1.06 -10.87 -10.05
CA TYR A 73 0.22 -9.96 -10.82
C TYR A 73 -1.20 -9.83 -10.28
N VAL A 74 -1.72 -10.84 -9.56
CA VAL A 74 -3.07 -10.78 -8.98
C VAL A 74 -3.07 -9.79 -7.83
N ARG A 75 -2.06 -9.87 -6.95
CA ARG A 75 -1.84 -8.90 -5.87
C ARG A 75 -1.68 -7.48 -6.43
N THR A 76 -0.83 -7.29 -7.43
CA THR A 76 -0.61 -5.96 -8.03
C THR A 76 -1.85 -5.41 -8.71
N LYS A 77 -2.64 -6.25 -9.40
CA LYS A 77 -3.94 -5.86 -9.97
C LYS A 77 -4.93 -5.45 -8.89
N ASN A 78 -5.02 -6.19 -7.79
CA ASN A 78 -5.93 -5.85 -6.70
C ASN A 78 -5.55 -4.50 -6.07
N MET A 79 -4.25 -4.25 -5.86
CA MET A 79 -3.75 -2.94 -5.41
C MET A 79 -4.07 -1.81 -6.40
N ALA A 80 -3.96 -2.06 -7.71
CA ALA A 80 -4.33 -1.09 -8.73
C ALA A 80 -5.83 -0.74 -8.69
N ILE A 81 -6.70 -1.75 -8.57
CA ILE A 81 -8.17 -1.55 -8.51
C ILE A 81 -8.55 -0.76 -7.26
N VAL A 82 -7.97 -1.10 -6.11
CA VAL A 82 -8.20 -0.34 -4.86
C VAL A 82 -7.77 1.12 -5.02
N GLY A 83 -6.61 1.39 -5.63
CA GLY A 83 -6.16 2.76 -5.90
C GLY A 83 -7.06 3.52 -6.87
N LEU A 84 -7.63 2.83 -7.87
CA LEU A 84 -8.62 3.43 -8.77
C LEU A 84 -9.95 3.75 -8.04
N LEU A 85 -10.34 2.95 -7.05
CA LEU A 85 -11.53 3.24 -6.22
C LEU A 85 -11.27 4.36 -5.21
N GLN A 86 -10.04 4.46 -4.71
CA GLN A 86 -9.64 5.46 -3.73
C GLN A 86 -9.55 6.89 -4.32
N GLY A 87 -9.24 7.03 -5.61
CA GLY A 87 -9.09 8.31 -6.29
C GLY A 87 -10.33 9.22 -6.30
N PRO A 88 -11.51 8.74 -6.76
CA PRO A 88 -12.75 9.49 -6.75
C PRO A 88 -13.20 9.85 -5.33
N PHE A 89 -12.95 8.95 -4.38
CA PHE A 89 -13.27 9.19 -2.99
C PHE A 89 -12.46 10.37 -2.41
N HIS A 90 -11.14 10.39 -2.61
CA HIS A 90 -10.31 11.52 -2.19
C HIS A 90 -10.76 12.83 -2.83
N HIS A 91 -11.13 12.80 -4.11
CA HIS A 91 -11.61 14.00 -4.79
C HIS A 91 -12.89 14.56 -4.13
N TRP A 92 -13.84 13.69 -3.80
CA TRP A 92 -15.07 14.09 -3.10
C TRP A 92 -14.78 14.59 -1.68
N PHE A 93 -13.89 13.91 -0.95
CA PHE A 93 -13.48 14.29 0.40
C PHE A 93 -12.84 15.68 0.44
N TYR A 94 -11.86 15.95 -0.42
CA TYR A 94 -11.20 17.27 -0.48
C TYR A 94 -12.17 18.37 -0.92
N MET A 95 -13.12 18.07 -1.82
CA MET A 95 -14.18 19.02 -2.18
C MET A 95 -15.08 19.38 -0.98
N ILE A 96 -15.38 18.43 -0.10
CA ILE A 96 -16.13 18.70 1.15
C ILE A 96 -15.26 19.49 2.13
N LEU A 97 -14.00 19.10 2.31
CA LEU A 97 -13.07 19.75 3.23
C LEU A 97 -12.92 21.25 2.91
N ASP A 98 -12.79 21.58 1.62
CA ASP A 98 -12.69 22.96 1.18
C ASP A 98 -13.98 23.77 1.40
N ARG A 99 -15.14 23.10 1.46
CA ARG A 99 -16.40 23.75 1.86
C ARG A 99 -16.54 23.92 3.37
N VAL A 100 -16.07 22.96 4.16
CA VAL A 100 -16.21 22.96 5.63
C VAL A 100 -15.23 23.93 6.28
N VAL A 101 -14.03 24.09 5.70
CA VAL A 101 -13.02 25.03 6.20
C VAL A 101 -12.65 26.05 5.11
N PRO A 102 -13.55 27.03 4.82
CA PRO A 102 -13.23 28.13 3.92
C PRO A 102 -12.29 29.13 4.61
N GLY A 103 -11.09 29.32 4.07
CA GLY A 103 -10.16 30.33 4.58
C GLY A 103 -8.69 29.98 4.30
N LYS A 104 -7.89 31.00 3.96
CA LYS A 104 -6.45 30.88 3.63
C LYS A 104 -5.52 31.28 4.78
N THR A 105 -6.07 31.53 5.97
CA THR A 105 -5.30 31.92 7.16
C THR A 105 -4.44 30.75 7.66
N VAL A 106 -3.25 31.00 8.21
CA VAL A 106 -2.36 29.95 8.75
C VAL A 106 -3.07 29.05 9.77
N LEU A 107 -3.93 29.61 10.61
CA LEU A 107 -4.75 28.83 11.57
C LEU A 107 -5.74 27.87 10.87
N SER A 108 -6.29 28.28 9.73
CA SER A 108 -7.14 27.44 8.88
C SER A 108 -6.33 26.29 8.27
N VAL A 109 -5.09 26.54 7.86
CA VAL A 109 -4.18 25.52 7.33
C VAL A 109 -3.86 24.47 8.40
N ILE A 110 -3.49 24.89 9.61
CA ILE A 110 -3.20 23.97 10.72
C ILE A 110 -4.43 23.13 11.05
N LYS A 111 -5.61 23.76 11.15
CA LYS A 111 -6.87 23.05 11.42
C LYS A 111 -7.21 22.05 10.30
N LYS A 112 -6.99 22.40 9.03
CA LYS A 112 -7.16 21.49 7.89
C LYS A 112 -6.21 20.30 7.98
N THR A 113 -4.94 20.52 8.28
CA THR A 113 -3.95 19.43 8.41
C THR A 113 -4.31 18.46 9.54
N CYS A 114 -4.72 18.96 10.70
CA CYS A 114 -5.19 18.09 11.80
C CYS A 114 -6.45 17.30 11.41
N LEU A 115 -7.38 17.93 10.69
CA LEU A 115 -8.59 17.27 10.20
C LEU A 115 -8.26 16.22 9.13
N ASP A 116 -7.29 16.50 8.25
CA ASP A 116 -6.81 15.55 7.24
C ASP A 116 -6.13 14.34 7.88
N GLN A 117 -5.25 14.54 8.87
CA GLN A 117 -4.60 13.43 9.56
C GLN A 117 -5.60 12.58 10.37
N SER A 118 -6.60 13.21 11.00
CA SER A 118 -7.59 12.50 11.82
C SER A 118 -8.72 11.86 11.03
N ILE A 119 -9.08 12.38 9.84
CA ILE A 119 -10.20 11.86 9.04
C ILE A 119 -9.73 11.19 7.76
N ALA A 120 -8.83 11.81 6.98
CA ALA A 120 -8.39 11.24 5.71
C ALA A 120 -7.63 9.93 5.91
N SER A 121 -6.76 9.86 6.92
CA SER A 121 -5.99 8.64 7.23
C SER A 121 -6.86 7.41 7.54
N PRO A 122 -7.79 7.45 8.53
CA PRO A 122 -8.65 6.29 8.81
C PRO A 122 -9.64 6.00 7.69
N THR A 123 -10.07 7.02 6.94
CA THR A 123 -10.95 6.81 5.80
C THR A 123 -10.23 6.12 4.63
N CYS A 124 -8.98 6.53 4.35
CA CYS A 124 -8.12 5.90 3.36
C CYS A 124 -7.86 4.43 3.73
N LEU A 125 -7.55 4.17 5.01
CA LEU A 125 -7.38 2.80 5.52
C LEU A 125 -8.67 1.98 5.36
N GLY A 126 -9.83 2.55 5.71
CA GLY A 126 -11.12 1.86 5.56
C GLY A 126 -11.40 1.46 4.11
N ILE A 127 -11.22 2.37 3.16
CA ILE A 127 -11.44 2.08 1.73
C ILE A 127 -10.44 1.05 1.22
N PHE A 128 -9.18 1.17 1.63
CA PHE A 128 -8.13 0.25 1.24
C PHE A 128 -8.45 -1.18 1.69
N PHE A 129 -8.76 -1.35 2.97
CA PHE A 129 -9.03 -2.66 3.58
C PHE A 129 -10.35 -3.27 3.11
N ILE A 130 -11.42 -2.48 3.02
CA ILE A 130 -12.71 -2.96 2.49
C ILE A 130 -12.58 -3.32 1.02
N GLY A 131 -11.94 -2.45 0.22
CA GLY A 131 -11.71 -2.69 -1.20
C GLY A 131 -10.87 -3.94 -1.43
N LEU A 132 -9.74 -4.06 -0.72
CA LEU A 132 -8.87 -5.24 -0.83
C LEU A 132 -9.59 -6.51 -0.38
N GLY A 133 -10.35 -6.43 0.72
CA GLY A 133 -11.15 -7.54 1.24
C GLY A 133 -12.18 -8.09 0.27
N LEU A 134 -12.89 -7.18 -0.42
CA LEU A 134 -13.82 -7.55 -1.50
C LEU A 134 -13.10 -8.25 -2.66
N LEU A 135 -11.89 -7.81 -3.01
CA LEU A 135 -11.11 -8.36 -4.12
C LEU A 135 -10.37 -9.67 -3.78
N GLU A 136 -10.04 -9.90 -2.50
CA GLU A 136 -9.39 -11.11 -2.01
C GLU A 136 -10.38 -12.16 -1.48
N HIS A 137 -11.69 -11.91 -1.55
CA HIS A 137 -12.74 -12.76 -0.95
C HIS A 137 -12.51 -13.03 0.55
N ARG A 138 -11.94 -12.06 1.29
CA ARG A 138 -11.82 -12.18 2.74
C ARG A 138 -13.10 -11.74 3.45
N THR A 139 -13.39 -12.36 4.58
CA THR A 139 -14.59 -12.08 5.36
C THR A 139 -14.52 -10.66 5.95
N MET A 140 -15.59 -9.88 5.80
CA MET A 140 -15.67 -8.47 6.27
C MET A 140 -15.40 -8.30 7.76
N GLU A 141 -15.55 -9.36 8.54
CA GLU A 141 -15.32 -9.41 9.98
C GLU A 141 -13.81 -9.40 10.32
N GLU A 142 -12.99 -10.19 9.62
CA GLU A 142 -11.53 -10.23 9.82
C GLU A 142 -10.90 -8.86 9.49
N ILE A 143 -11.38 -8.23 8.43
CA ILE A 143 -10.92 -6.92 7.97
C ILE A 143 -11.28 -5.81 8.98
N ARG A 144 -12.49 -5.87 9.56
CA ARG A 144 -12.95 -4.90 10.55
C ARG A 144 -12.14 -5.00 11.84
N GLU A 145 -11.82 -6.22 12.28
CA GLU A 145 -11.05 -6.43 13.50
C GLU A 145 -9.58 -6.03 13.32
N GLU A 146 -8.94 -6.37 12.21
CA GLU A 146 -7.58 -5.88 11.90
C GLU A 146 -7.52 -4.35 11.79
N MET A 147 -8.53 -3.73 11.18
CA MET A 147 -8.61 -2.28 11.06
C MET A 147 -8.78 -1.62 12.43
N LYS A 148 -9.64 -2.13 13.31
CA LYS A 148 -9.81 -1.62 14.68
C LYS A 148 -8.52 -1.76 15.48
N LEU A 149 -7.83 -2.89 15.38
CA LEU A 149 -6.55 -3.14 16.05
C LEU A 149 -5.50 -2.12 15.60
N LYS A 150 -5.31 -1.94 14.29
CA LYS A 150 -4.31 -1.01 13.76
C LYS A 150 -4.64 0.46 14.03
N LEU A 151 -5.93 0.84 13.99
CA LEU A 151 -6.35 2.18 14.39
C LEU A 151 -6.13 2.41 15.88
N TYR A 152 -6.47 1.43 16.71
CA TYR A 152 -6.29 1.53 18.16
C TYR A 152 -4.82 1.66 18.53
N ASP A 153 -3.94 0.84 17.95
CA ASP A 153 -2.50 0.94 18.17
C ASP A 153 -1.97 2.32 17.75
N THR A 154 -2.34 2.81 16.56
CA THR A 154 -1.92 4.13 16.10
C THR A 154 -2.43 5.27 17.00
N TRP A 155 -3.67 5.18 17.47
CA TRP A 155 -4.28 6.19 18.34
C TRP A 155 -3.70 6.15 19.75
N LYS A 156 -3.38 4.95 20.23
CA LYS A 156 -2.70 4.73 21.50
C LYS A 156 -1.28 5.28 21.45
N ASP A 157 -0.49 4.96 20.43
CA ASP A 157 0.88 5.48 20.30
C ASP A 157 0.89 7.01 20.20
N ALA A 158 -0.07 7.61 19.50
CA ALA A 158 -0.25 9.06 19.43
C ALA A 158 -0.70 9.73 20.75
N GLN A 159 -1.11 8.97 21.76
CA GLN A 159 -1.43 9.46 23.11
C GLN A 159 -0.23 9.34 24.08
N TYR A 160 0.81 8.57 23.73
CA TYR A 160 1.98 8.33 24.56
C TYR A 160 3.24 9.13 24.15
N GLU A 161 3.15 9.93 23.09
CA GLU A 161 4.10 11.03 22.75
C GLU A 161 3.60 12.38 23.27
#